data_AF-A0A8J4DUT2-F1
#
_entry.id   AF-A0A8J4DUT2-F1
#
_cell.length_a   1.000
_cell.length_b   1.000
_cell.length_c   1.000
_cell.angle_alpha   90.00
_cell.angle_beta   90.00
_cell.angle_gamma   90.00
#
_symmetry.space_group_name_H-M   'P 1'
#
loop_
_entity.id
_entity.type
_entity.pdbx_description
1 polymer ?
#
loop_
_entity_poly.entity_id
_entity_poly.type
_entity_poly.pdbx_seq_one_letter_code
_entity_poly.pdbx_strand_id
1 'polypeptide(L)'
;MSAWGGSEPTAIRCGTDRFPVTERGDALVPLLERLADPRPVAQAEEYPTGTLQADGRLDLCKQGLGPDGLARVLPAAVGSPNVRHLLLGTNTLGADGARALAAALPEKHGVETLYLGCNRIDAEGARPLLERLADDGTVRALWLKRNPLGDPGALLVARALRANPALRTLDLVNTGLTTNGLRALVDVVVAREAPLDRLFLGGNGLGTDAVPALVRLLRDGGVRELYLAVNRLGDDGAAGLAEAVRDLDGVVLGLGGNGIGPAGVAALAGALGGLHTLDLGRPPSERALGGTPNTVGDEGARTLAEALPGSPLRRLDLRQTGVTSRGAKALLAAVEGGTRLEFLALGAGVARRVKRGIAAALHPASGPHPDIRAIASVYR
;
A
#
# COMPACT_ATOMS: atom_id res chain seq x y z
N MET A 1 -13.78 33.47 6.05
CA MET A 1 -12.97 33.51 4.80
C MET A 1 -12.41 32.12 4.55
N SER A 2 -13.22 31.27 3.96
CA SER A 2 -12.94 29.86 3.64
C SER A 2 -12.13 29.77 2.35
N ALA A 3 -10.80 29.73 2.48
CA ALA A 3 -9.86 29.55 1.38
C ALA A 3 -9.31 28.12 1.38
N TRP A 4 -10.16 27.14 1.05
CA TRP A 4 -9.74 25.80 0.64
C TRP A 4 -10.68 25.34 -0.47
N GLY A 5 -10.60 26.02 -1.62
CA GLY A 5 -11.10 25.46 -2.87
C GLY A 5 -10.26 24.23 -3.24
N GLY A 6 -10.94 23.18 -3.70
CA GLY A 6 -10.42 21.87 -4.14
C GLY A 6 -8.95 21.56 -3.84
N SER A 7 -8.69 20.61 -2.95
CA SER A 7 -7.32 20.19 -2.64
C SER A 7 -6.59 19.77 -3.92
N GLU A 8 -5.63 20.57 -4.38
CA GLU A 8 -4.76 20.16 -5.48
C GLU A 8 -4.09 18.82 -5.11
N PRO A 9 -4.06 17.86 -6.05
CA PRO A 9 -3.48 16.55 -5.80
C PRO A 9 -2.00 16.71 -5.45
N THR A 10 -1.53 15.89 -4.52
CA THR A 10 -0.10 15.85 -4.21
C THR A 10 0.69 15.49 -5.46
N ALA A 11 1.71 16.28 -5.80
CA ALA A 11 2.54 16.05 -6.97
C ALA A 11 3.05 14.60 -7.02
N ILE A 12 2.89 13.96 -8.18
CA ILE A 12 3.36 12.60 -8.40
C ILE A 12 4.88 12.61 -8.43
N ARG A 13 5.51 11.83 -7.56
CA ARG A 13 6.96 11.68 -7.52
C ARG A 13 7.30 10.34 -8.12
N CYS A 14 7.90 10.26 -9.31
CA CYS A 14 8.51 9.02 -9.81
C CYS A 14 10.02 9.20 -9.98
N GLY A 15 10.81 8.27 -9.46
CA GLY A 15 12.28 8.33 -9.43
C GLY A 15 12.97 7.55 -10.55
N THR A 16 12.29 7.32 -11.67
CA THR A 16 12.85 6.64 -12.85
C THR A 16 14.01 7.39 -13.47
N ASP A 17 14.16 8.70 -13.23
CA ASP A 17 15.32 9.49 -13.72
C ASP A 17 16.67 8.93 -13.22
N ARG A 18 16.65 8.19 -12.11
CA ARG A 18 17.85 7.52 -11.55
C ARG A 18 18.14 6.16 -12.20
N PHE A 19 17.23 5.68 -13.05
CA PHE A 19 17.29 4.38 -13.70
C PHE A 19 16.91 4.54 -15.19
N PRO A 20 17.78 5.19 -15.99
CA PRO A 20 17.53 5.38 -17.41
C PRO A 20 17.42 4.04 -18.13
N VAL A 21 16.70 4.03 -19.24
CA VAL A 21 16.60 2.83 -20.08
C VAL A 21 18.00 2.44 -20.53
N THR A 22 18.34 1.17 -20.36
CA THR A 22 19.64 0.61 -20.73
C THR A 22 19.42 -0.54 -21.70
N GLU A 23 20.12 -0.57 -22.84
CA GLU A 23 20.07 -1.74 -23.71
C GLU A 23 20.66 -2.95 -23.00
N ARG A 24 19.84 -4.00 -22.86
CA ARG A 24 20.22 -5.20 -22.09
C ARG A 24 20.84 -6.31 -22.92
N GLY A 25 21.02 -6.14 -24.24
CA GLY A 25 21.76 -7.05 -25.14
C GLY A 25 21.59 -8.54 -24.78
N ASP A 26 22.73 -9.21 -24.55
CA ASP A 26 22.83 -10.61 -24.09
C ASP A 26 22.69 -10.79 -22.58
N ALA A 27 22.65 -9.70 -21.80
CA ALA A 27 22.53 -9.77 -20.34
C ALA A 27 21.19 -10.37 -19.85
N LEU A 28 20.18 -10.40 -20.72
CA LEU A 28 18.91 -11.09 -20.48
C LEU A 28 18.97 -12.59 -20.75
N VAL A 29 19.91 -13.08 -21.57
CA VAL A 29 19.91 -14.47 -22.06
C VAL A 29 19.90 -15.49 -20.91
N PRO A 30 20.75 -15.38 -19.88
CA PRO A 30 20.74 -16.34 -18.77
C PRO A 30 19.41 -16.38 -18.01
N LEU A 31 18.74 -15.23 -17.86
CA LEU A 31 17.43 -15.16 -17.22
C LEU A 31 16.35 -15.80 -18.11
N LEU A 32 16.36 -15.51 -19.42
CA LEU A 32 15.39 -16.06 -20.36
C LEU A 32 15.46 -17.58 -20.42
N GLU A 33 16.67 -18.14 -20.47
CA GLU A 33 16.92 -19.58 -20.40
C GLU A 33 16.39 -20.16 -19.09
N ARG A 34 16.63 -19.48 -17.96
CA ARG A 34 16.10 -19.92 -16.66
C ARG A 34 14.58 -19.93 -16.62
N LEU A 35 13.92 -18.91 -17.16
CA LEU A 35 12.47 -18.78 -17.11
C LEU A 35 11.78 -19.85 -17.94
N ALA A 36 12.41 -20.32 -19.02
CA ALA A 36 11.95 -21.45 -19.81
C ALA A 36 12.14 -22.81 -19.11
N ASP A 37 13.03 -22.89 -18.11
CA ASP A 37 13.31 -24.11 -17.37
C ASP A 37 12.22 -24.38 -16.29
N PRO A 38 11.49 -25.51 -16.38
CA PRO A 38 10.42 -25.83 -15.43
C PRO A 38 10.94 -26.27 -14.06
N ARG A 39 12.25 -26.46 -13.87
CA ARG A 39 12.81 -26.88 -12.58
C ARG A 39 12.43 -25.88 -11.47
N PRO A 40 11.93 -26.38 -10.31
CA PRO A 40 11.59 -25.53 -9.17
C PRO A 40 12.76 -24.69 -8.67
N VAL A 41 12.45 -23.49 -8.19
CA VAL A 41 13.42 -22.56 -7.58
C VAL A 41 13.53 -22.87 -6.08
N ALA A 42 14.65 -23.46 -5.65
CA ALA A 42 14.84 -23.84 -4.24
C ALA A 42 15.34 -22.67 -3.36
N GLN A 43 16.09 -21.74 -3.95
CA GLN A 43 16.66 -20.57 -3.28
C GLN A 43 16.71 -19.39 -4.27
N ALA A 44 17.04 -18.19 -3.81
CA ALA A 44 17.15 -17.04 -4.71
C ALA A 44 18.24 -17.27 -5.77
N GLU A 45 17.88 -17.04 -7.04
CA GLU A 45 18.75 -17.14 -8.20
C GLU A 45 18.94 -15.72 -8.78
N GLU A 46 20.16 -15.19 -8.67
CA GLU A 46 20.51 -13.84 -9.13
C GLU A 46 21.09 -13.88 -10.54
N TYR A 47 20.64 -12.94 -11.39
CA TYR A 47 21.06 -12.79 -12.78
C TYR A 47 21.61 -11.38 -13.03
N PRO A 48 22.34 -11.17 -14.15
CA PRO A 48 22.77 -9.82 -14.55
C PRO A 48 21.62 -8.82 -14.67
N THR A 49 20.39 -9.29 -14.92
CA THR A 49 19.17 -8.49 -14.94
C THR A 49 18.07 -9.23 -14.22
N GLY A 50 17.88 -8.92 -12.94
CA GLY A 50 16.80 -9.46 -12.11
C GLY A 50 17.19 -10.63 -11.21
N THR A 51 16.25 -10.99 -10.34
CA THR A 51 16.37 -12.09 -9.38
C THR A 51 15.09 -12.91 -9.37
N LEU A 52 15.22 -14.24 -9.48
CA LEU A 52 14.11 -15.17 -9.30
C LEU A 52 14.17 -15.77 -7.89
N GLN A 53 13.09 -15.64 -7.12
CA GLN A 53 13.03 -16.12 -5.75
C GLN A 53 12.22 -17.41 -5.62
N ALA A 54 12.49 -18.18 -4.56
CA ALA A 54 11.83 -19.46 -4.29
C ALA A 54 10.30 -19.35 -4.06
N ASP A 55 9.80 -18.17 -3.72
CA ASP A 55 8.36 -17.89 -3.60
C ASP A 55 7.70 -17.45 -4.93
N GLY A 56 8.42 -17.56 -6.05
CA GLY A 56 7.93 -17.23 -7.38
C GLY A 56 7.93 -15.74 -7.71
N ARG A 57 8.64 -14.90 -6.92
CA ARG A 57 8.93 -13.52 -7.30
C ARG A 57 10.02 -13.46 -8.37
N LEU A 58 9.67 -12.92 -9.53
CA LEU A 58 10.63 -12.41 -10.49
C LEU A 58 10.80 -10.91 -10.24
N ASP A 59 11.86 -10.53 -9.52
CA ASP A 59 12.20 -9.14 -9.25
C ASP A 59 13.07 -8.56 -10.35
N LEU A 60 12.47 -7.68 -11.14
CA LEU A 60 13.08 -6.89 -12.20
C LEU A 60 12.99 -5.40 -11.87
N CYS A 61 12.83 -5.02 -10.61
CA CYS A 61 12.76 -3.61 -10.24
C CYS A 61 14.09 -2.91 -10.53
N LYS A 62 14.03 -1.64 -10.96
CA LYS A 62 15.20 -0.76 -11.13
C LYS A 62 16.24 -1.28 -12.12
N GLN A 63 15.79 -2.09 -13.09
CA GLN A 63 16.65 -2.65 -14.12
C GLN A 63 16.65 -1.80 -15.40
N GLY A 64 16.00 -0.63 -15.42
CA GLY A 64 16.00 0.26 -16.59
C GLY A 64 15.60 -0.46 -17.88
N LEU A 65 14.65 -1.41 -17.81
CA LEU A 65 14.30 -2.27 -18.94
C LEU A 65 13.74 -1.48 -20.13
N GLY A 66 12.99 -0.41 -19.85
CA GLY A 66 12.17 0.24 -20.87
C GLY A 66 11.10 -0.70 -21.47
N PRO A 67 10.32 -0.22 -22.44
CA PRO A 67 9.30 -1.03 -23.11
C PRO A 67 9.91 -2.20 -23.90
N ASP A 68 11.03 -1.99 -24.61
CA ASP A 68 11.64 -3.03 -25.46
C ASP A 68 12.26 -4.17 -24.65
N GLY A 69 13.00 -3.83 -23.58
CA GLY A 69 13.56 -4.82 -22.67
C GLY A 69 12.46 -5.63 -21.97
N LEU A 70 11.35 -4.96 -21.60
CA LEU A 70 10.19 -5.64 -21.03
C LEU A 70 9.55 -6.60 -22.05
N ALA A 71 9.34 -6.16 -23.29
CA ALA A 71 8.74 -6.98 -24.35
C ALA A 71 9.53 -8.27 -24.62
N ARG A 72 10.86 -8.24 -24.48
CA ARG A 72 11.72 -9.44 -24.60
C ARG A 72 11.54 -10.43 -23.44
N VAL A 73 11.33 -9.94 -22.22
CA VAL A 73 11.24 -10.79 -21.01
C VAL A 73 9.85 -11.35 -20.78
N LEU A 74 8.81 -10.59 -21.14
CA LEU A 74 7.43 -10.93 -20.81
C LEU A 74 7.00 -12.33 -21.27
N PRO A 75 7.23 -12.78 -22.52
CA PRO A 75 6.78 -14.10 -22.96
C PRO A 75 7.34 -15.24 -22.11
N ALA A 76 8.63 -15.17 -21.77
CA ALA A 76 9.27 -16.16 -20.91
C ALA A 76 8.78 -16.07 -19.46
N ALA A 77 8.62 -14.85 -18.94
CA ALA A 77 8.19 -14.63 -17.56
C ALA A 77 6.75 -15.11 -17.30
N VAL A 78 5.80 -14.78 -18.17
CA VAL A 78 4.37 -15.15 -17.99
C VAL A 78 4.09 -16.62 -18.30
N GLY A 79 4.93 -17.25 -19.14
CA GLY A 79 4.85 -18.67 -19.45
C GLY A 79 5.61 -19.56 -18.47
N SER A 80 6.43 -18.99 -17.58
CA SER A 80 7.22 -19.76 -16.63
C SER A 80 6.33 -20.36 -15.52
N PRO A 81 6.45 -21.66 -15.21
CA PRO A 81 5.74 -22.26 -14.09
C PRO A 81 6.28 -21.78 -12.73
N ASN A 82 7.43 -21.11 -12.73
CA ASN A 82 8.11 -20.64 -11.52
C ASN A 82 7.77 -19.19 -11.16
N VAL A 83 6.99 -18.47 -11.99
CA VAL A 83 6.70 -17.04 -11.76
C VAL A 83 5.24 -16.85 -11.34
N ARG A 84 5.04 -16.30 -10.15
CA ARG A 84 3.74 -15.90 -9.59
C ARG A 84 3.63 -14.40 -9.34
N HIS A 85 4.77 -13.74 -9.10
CA HIS A 85 4.79 -12.32 -8.76
C HIS A 85 5.79 -11.60 -9.66
N LEU A 86 5.28 -10.72 -10.52
CA LEU A 86 6.08 -9.99 -11.49
C LEU A 86 6.35 -8.57 -10.99
N LEU A 87 7.60 -8.31 -10.62
CA LEU A 87 8.04 -7.07 -10.00
C LEU A 87 8.79 -6.20 -11.00
N LEU A 88 8.11 -5.19 -11.55
CA LEU A 88 8.60 -4.35 -12.64
C LEU A 88 8.74 -2.88 -12.23
N GLY A 89 8.86 -2.57 -10.94
CA GLY A 89 8.86 -1.21 -10.46
C GLY A 89 10.10 -0.41 -10.90
N THR A 90 9.93 0.86 -11.25
CA THR A 90 11.05 1.77 -11.62
C THR A 90 11.86 1.29 -12.83
N ASN A 91 11.19 1.03 -13.95
CA ASN A 91 11.80 0.60 -15.21
C ASN A 91 11.52 1.52 -16.42
N THR A 92 10.86 2.65 -16.23
CA THR A 92 10.56 3.61 -17.32
C THR A 92 9.74 2.95 -18.44
N LEU A 93 8.73 2.15 -18.07
CA LEU A 93 7.94 1.37 -19.03
C LEU A 93 7.04 2.25 -19.92
N GLY A 94 6.47 3.32 -19.36
CA GLY A 94 5.51 4.17 -20.05
C GLY A 94 4.26 3.43 -20.53
N ALA A 95 3.53 4.07 -21.45
CA ALA A 95 2.34 3.49 -22.07
C ALA A 95 2.65 2.23 -22.88
N ASP A 96 3.78 2.22 -23.61
CA ASP A 96 4.14 1.09 -24.48
C ASP A 96 4.46 -0.17 -23.68
N GLY A 97 5.16 -0.05 -22.55
CA GLY A 97 5.44 -1.20 -21.69
C GLY A 97 4.17 -1.74 -21.01
N ALA A 98 3.22 -0.86 -20.65
CA ALA A 98 1.92 -1.30 -20.13
C ALA A 98 1.09 -2.04 -21.20
N ARG A 99 1.13 -1.56 -22.45
CA ARG A 99 0.50 -2.24 -23.60
C ARG A 99 1.15 -3.59 -23.90
N ALA A 100 2.49 -3.66 -23.86
CA ALA A 100 3.23 -4.90 -24.04
C ALA A 100 2.85 -5.94 -22.97
N LEU A 101 2.73 -5.53 -21.71
CA LEU A 101 2.26 -6.40 -20.63
C LEU A 101 0.83 -6.89 -20.87
N ALA A 102 -0.08 -6.00 -21.26
CA ALA A 102 -1.46 -6.38 -21.57
C ALA A 102 -1.55 -7.43 -22.69
N ALA A 103 -0.76 -7.25 -23.76
CA ALA A 103 -0.73 -8.18 -24.89
C ALA A 103 -0.04 -9.51 -24.56
N ALA A 104 0.93 -9.51 -23.66
CA ALA A 104 1.71 -10.70 -23.32
C ALA A 104 1.04 -11.61 -22.29
N LEU A 105 0.03 -11.16 -21.54
CA LEU A 105 -0.67 -11.97 -20.54
C LEU A 105 -1.69 -12.90 -21.21
N PRO A 106 -1.39 -14.20 -21.42
CA PRO A 106 -2.34 -15.12 -22.04
C PRO A 106 -3.56 -15.34 -21.14
N GLU A 107 -4.61 -15.95 -21.69
CA GLU A 107 -5.66 -16.54 -20.86
C GLU A 107 -5.04 -17.62 -19.96
N LYS A 108 -5.42 -17.64 -18.67
CA LYS A 108 -4.96 -18.64 -17.68
C LYS A 108 -3.45 -18.66 -17.43
N HIS A 109 -2.84 -17.49 -17.23
CA HIS A 109 -1.46 -17.37 -16.76
C HIS A 109 -1.29 -17.72 -15.26
N GLY A 110 -0.05 -17.88 -14.79
CA GLY A 110 0.27 -18.13 -13.36
C GLY A 110 0.51 -16.88 -12.49
N VAL A 111 0.49 -15.68 -13.09
CA VAL A 111 0.83 -14.43 -12.40
C VAL A 111 -0.30 -13.94 -11.50
N GLU A 112 -0.04 -13.87 -10.19
CA GLU A 112 -0.98 -13.44 -9.15
C GLU A 112 -0.75 -11.99 -8.70
N THR A 113 0.49 -11.49 -8.85
CA THR A 113 0.86 -10.12 -8.44
C THR A 113 1.55 -9.38 -9.58
N LEU A 114 1.04 -8.19 -9.92
CA LEU A 114 1.68 -7.25 -10.83
C LEU A 114 2.13 -6.02 -10.05
N TYR A 115 3.45 -5.82 -9.95
CA TYR A 115 4.03 -4.64 -9.32
C TYR A 115 4.63 -3.70 -10.35
N LEU A 116 3.89 -2.62 -10.66
CA LEU A 116 4.19 -1.66 -11.73
C LEU A 116 4.54 -0.26 -11.19
N GLY A 117 4.93 -0.17 -9.92
CA GLY A 117 5.13 1.10 -9.25
C GLY A 117 6.22 1.97 -9.89
N CYS A 118 5.92 3.25 -10.08
CA CYS A 118 6.81 4.26 -10.67
C CYS A 118 7.35 3.85 -12.04
N ASN A 119 6.49 3.86 -13.05
CA ASN A 119 6.84 3.53 -14.43
C ASN A 119 6.41 4.57 -15.46
N ARG A 120 5.92 5.74 -15.01
CA ARG A 120 5.36 6.80 -15.87
C ARG A 120 4.20 6.31 -16.73
N ILE A 121 3.39 5.39 -16.19
CA ILE A 121 2.17 4.91 -16.85
C ILE A 121 1.06 5.92 -16.54
N ASP A 122 0.57 6.64 -17.53
CA ASP A 122 -0.59 7.52 -17.35
C ASP A 122 -1.92 6.77 -17.53
N ALA A 123 -3.04 7.48 -17.45
CA ALA A 123 -4.37 6.88 -17.61
C ALA A 123 -4.52 6.13 -18.94
N GLU A 124 -4.14 6.74 -20.06
CA GLU A 124 -4.28 6.14 -21.39
C GLU A 124 -3.33 4.96 -21.57
N GLY A 125 -2.10 5.05 -21.05
CA GLY A 125 -1.16 3.94 -21.02
C GLY A 125 -1.62 2.76 -20.18
N ALA A 126 -2.34 3.00 -19.08
CA ALA A 126 -2.87 1.94 -18.22
C ALA A 126 -4.10 1.23 -18.83
N ARG A 127 -4.83 1.88 -19.73
CA ARG A 127 -6.11 1.38 -20.27
C ARG A 127 -6.03 -0.05 -20.82
N PRO A 128 -5.08 -0.43 -21.72
CA PRO A 128 -5.07 -1.78 -22.28
C PRO A 128 -4.87 -2.86 -21.21
N LEU A 129 -4.05 -2.57 -20.20
CA LEU A 129 -3.81 -3.50 -19.10
C LEU A 129 -5.06 -3.65 -18.23
N LEU A 130 -5.73 -2.53 -17.89
CA LEU A 130 -6.94 -2.57 -17.08
C LEU A 130 -8.10 -3.27 -17.80
N GLU A 131 -8.21 -3.09 -19.11
CA GLU A 131 -9.17 -3.83 -19.94
C GLU A 131 -8.85 -5.33 -19.95
N ARG A 132 -7.58 -5.72 -20.14
CA ARG A 132 -7.17 -7.13 -20.05
C ARG A 132 -7.43 -7.72 -18.67
N LEU A 133 -7.29 -6.94 -17.60
CA LEU A 133 -7.55 -7.41 -16.24
C LEU A 133 -9.04 -7.43 -15.88
N ALA A 134 -9.95 -6.86 -16.67
CA ALA A 134 -11.36 -6.78 -16.31
C ALA A 134 -12.03 -8.15 -16.19
N ASP A 135 -11.59 -9.14 -16.95
CA ASP A 135 -12.08 -10.53 -16.91
C ASP A 135 -11.03 -11.52 -16.36
N ASP A 136 -9.90 -11.02 -15.86
CA ASP A 136 -8.83 -11.89 -15.36
C ASP A 136 -9.16 -12.50 -13.99
N GLY A 137 -9.14 -13.83 -13.94
CA GLY A 137 -9.40 -14.63 -12.73
C GLY A 137 -8.18 -14.92 -11.86
N THR A 138 -6.99 -14.50 -12.28
CA THR A 138 -5.71 -14.92 -11.69
C THR A 138 -5.10 -13.81 -10.84
N VAL A 139 -4.95 -12.60 -11.38
CA VAL A 139 -4.30 -11.49 -10.68
C VAL A 139 -5.11 -11.10 -9.44
N ARG A 140 -4.47 -11.21 -8.27
CA ARG A 140 -5.03 -10.87 -6.96
C ARG A 140 -4.54 -9.54 -6.43
N ALA A 141 -3.36 -9.11 -6.86
CA ALA A 141 -2.74 -7.87 -6.40
C ALA A 141 -2.15 -7.03 -7.54
N LEU A 142 -2.63 -5.79 -7.66
CA LEU A 142 -2.19 -4.82 -8.66
C LEU A 142 -1.63 -3.58 -7.97
N TRP A 143 -0.37 -3.27 -8.25
CA TRP A 143 0.32 -2.14 -7.63
C TRP A 143 0.74 -1.09 -8.65
N LEU A 144 0.06 0.06 -8.62
CA LEU A 144 0.24 1.14 -9.60
C LEU A 144 0.87 2.40 -8.99
N LYS A 145 1.34 2.35 -7.73
CA LYS A 145 1.87 3.53 -7.02
C LYS A 145 2.80 4.39 -7.87
N ARG A 146 2.72 5.71 -7.69
CA ARG A 146 3.63 6.69 -8.31
C ARG A 146 3.60 6.67 -9.84
N ASN A 147 2.45 6.33 -10.42
CA ASN A 147 2.15 6.47 -11.84
C ASN A 147 1.11 7.60 -12.03
N PRO A 148 1.25 8.47 -13.04
CA PRO A 148 0.38 9.63 -13.23
C PRO A 148 -1.00 9.27 -13.81
N LEU A 149 -1.80 8.52 -13.05
CA LEU A 149 -3.12 8.04 -13.47
C LEU A 149 -4.20 9.13 -13.40
N GLY A 150 -4.20 9.93 -12.33
CA GLY A 150 -5.25 10.91 -12.05
C GLY A 150 -6.65 10.28 -11.91
N ASP A 151 -7.66 11.15 -11.89
CA ASP A 151 -9.06 10.73 -11.88
C ASP A 151 -9.49 9.92 -13.12
N PRO A 152 -9.00 10.21 -14.36
CA PRO A 152 -9.31 9.36 -15.52
C PRO A 152 -8.82 7.92 -15.35
N GLY A 153 -7.62 7.72 -14.79
CA GLY A 153 -7.12 6.39 -14.49
C GLY A 153 -7.88 5.72 -13.35
N ALA A 154 -8.31 6.47 -12.33
CA ALA A 154 -9.19 5.95 -11.27
C ALA A 154 -10.51 5.40 -11.85
N LEU A 155 -11.10 6.09 -12.82
CA LEU A 155 -12.31 5.64 -13.52
C LEU A 155 -12.07 4.37 -14.35
N LEU A 156 -10.91 4.23 -15.00
CA LEU A 156 -10.54 3.01 -15.72
C LEU A 156 -10.36 1.83 -14.75
N VAL A 157 -9.72 2.06 -13.61
CA VAL A 157 -9.61 1.04 -12.55
C VAL A 157 -10.99 0.64 -12.05
N ALA A 158 -11.89 1.60 -11.79
CA ALA A 158 -13.25 1.33 -11.38
C ALA A 158 -13.99 0.47 -12.42
N ARG A 159 -13.86 0.77 -13.72
CA ARG A 159 -14.46 -0.04 -14.79
C ARG A 159 -13.94 -1.47 -14.82
N ALA A 160 -12.63 -1.66 -14.68
CA ALA A 160 -12.03 -3.00 -14.63
C ALA A 160 -12.54 -3.79 -13.40
N LEU A 161 -12.60 -3.15 -12.23
CA LEU A 161 -13.07 -3.75 -10.99
C LEU A 161 -14.53 -4.20 -11.03
N ARG A 162 -15.38 -3.57 -11.85
CA ARG A 162 -16.80 -3.93 -11.96
C ARG A 162 -17.00 -5.37 -12.43
N ALA A 163 -16.16 -5.84 -13.35
CA ALA A 163 -16.22 -7.20 -13.88
C ALA A 163 -15.20 -8.15 -13.25
N ASN A 164 -14.11 -7.62 -12.69
CA ASN A 164 -13.01 -8.44 -12.22
C ASN A 164 -13.40 -9.29 -10.98
N PRO A 165 -13.27 -10.63 -11.05
CA PRO A 165 -13.70 -11.53 -9.98
C PRO A 165 -12.62 -11.80 -8.92
N ALA A 166 -11.37 -11.44 -9.19
CA ALA A 166 -10.21 -11.99 -8.49
C ALA A 166 -9.43 -10.97 -7.66
N LEU A 167 -9.37 -9.71 -8.09
CA LEU A 167 -8.54 -8.67 -7.49
C LEU A 167 -9.02 -8.35 -6.08
N ARG A 168 -8.09 -8.50 -5.13
CA ARG A 168 -8.27 -8.23 -3.70
C ARG A 168 -7.41 -7.08 -3.20
N THR A 169 -6.32 -6.78 -3.89
CA THR A 169 -5.34 -5.77 -3.46
C THR A 169 -5.09 -4.77 -4.56
N LEU A 170 -5.23 -3.50 -4.22
CA LEU A 170 -5.03 -2.40 -5.14
C LEU A 170 -4.22 -1.28 -4.48
N ASP A 171 -3.10 -0.91 -5.10
CA ASP A 171 -2.29 0.24 -4.69
C ASP A 171 -2.38 1.37 -5.72
N LEU A 172 -2.93 2.51 -5.27
CA LEU A 172 -3.05 3.78 -5.98
C LEU A 172 -2.31 4.92 -5.24
N VAL A 173 -1.26 4.61 -4.48
CA VAL A 173 -0.46 5.58 -3.72
C VAL A 173 0.19 6.59 -4.65
N ASN A 174 -0.01 7.88 -4.38
CA ASN A 174 0.57 9.00 -5.12
C ASN A 174 0.38 8.85 -6.64
N THR A 175 -0.87 8.61 -7.06
CA THR A 175 -1.26 8.47 -8.46
C THR A 175 -1.94 9.71 -9.03
N GLY A 176 -2.10 10.76 -8.21
CA GLY A 176 -2.79 11.99 -8.58
C GLY A 176 -4.31 11.89 -8.51
N LEU A 177 -4.83 10.83 -7.89
CA LEU A 177 -6.25 10.62 -7.63
C LEU A 177 -6.77 11.70 -6.66
N THR A 178 -7.84 12.38 -7.03
CA THR A 178 -8.52 13.37 -6.19
C THR A 178 -9.73 12.74 -5.49
N THR A 179 -10.44 13.52 -4.68
CA THR A 179 -11.72 13.11 -4.10
C THR A 179 -12.76 12.70 -5.16
N ASN A 180 -12.72 13.29 -6.36
CA ASN A 180 -13.66 12.93 -7.43
C ASN A 180 -13.35 11.54 -8.01
N GLY A 181 -12.08 11.27 -8.29
CA GLY A 181 -11.63 9.93 -8.69
C GLY A 181 -11.90 8.88 -7.61
N LEU A 182 -11.71 9.23 -6.34
CA LEU A 182 -12.08 8.37 -5.22
C LEU A 182 -13.57 8.03 -5.24
N ARG A 183 -14.46 9.02 -5.34
CA ARG A 183 -15.91 8.80 -5.36
C ARG A 183 -16.32 7.84 -6.49
N ALA A 184 -15.78 8.06 -7.70
CA ALA A 184 -16.04 7.17 -8.83
C ALA A 184 -15.55 5.73 -8.58
N LEU A 185 -14.40 5.55 -7.92
CA LEU A 185 -13.91 4.24 -7.50
C LEU A 185 -14.84 3.60 -6.47
N VAL A 186 -15.25 4.36 -5.44
CA VAL A 186 -16.13 3.86 -4.37
C VAL A 186 -17.46 3.37 -4.93
N ASP A 187 -18.09 4.11 -5.84
CA ASP A 187 -19.39 3.73 -6.41
C ASP A 187 -19.37 2.37 -7.12
N VAL A 188 -18.22 1.95 -7.62
CA VAL A 188 -18.06 0.58 -8.14
C VAL A 188 -17.71 -0.39 -7.03
N VAL A 189 -16.75 -0.07 -6.16
CA VAL A 189 -16.26 -0.99 -5.12
C VAL A 189 -17.40 -1.45 -4.19
N VAL A 190 -18.33 -0.56 -3.82
CA VAL A 190 -19.47 -0.92 -2.95
C VAL A 190 -20.48 -1.86 -3.60
N ALA A 191 -20.46 -1.99 -4.92
CA ALA A 191 -21.36 -2.86 -5.67
C ALA A 191 -20.72 -4.20 -6.05
N ARG A 192 -19.45 -4.44 -5.68
CA ARG A 192 -18.76 -5.69 -6.01
C ARG A 192 -19.23 -6.82 -5.10
N GLU A 193 -19.49 -7.98 -5.68
CA GLU A 193 -19.73 -9.22 -4.92
C GLU A 193 -18.46 -9.68 -4.20
N ALA A 194 -17.31 -9.50 -4.85
CA ALA A 194 -16.00 -9.80 -4.31
C ALA A 194 -15.35 -8.50 -3.78
N PRO A 195 -15.33 -8.27 -2.45
CA PRO A 195 -14.74 -7.05 -1.90
C PRO A 195 -13.23 -6.98 -2.18
N LEU A 196 -12.71 -5.76 -2.27
CA LEU A 196 -11.27 -5.53 -2.11
C LEU A 196 -10.93 -5.73 -0.65
N ASP A 197 -9.91 -6.52 -0.36
CA ASP A 197 -9.43 -6.70 1.00
C ASP A 197 -8.56 -5.52 1.42
N ARG A 198 -7.69 -5.05 0.50
CA ARG A 198 -6.62 -4.08 0.79
C ARG A 198 -6.56 -2.98 -0.25
N LEU A 199 -6.64 -1.73 0.21
CA LEU A 199 -6.62 -0.55 -0.64
C LEU A 199 -5.62 0.49 -0.12
N PHE A 200 -4.65 0.84 -0.96
CA PHE A 200 -3.65 1.85 -0.65
C PHE A 200 -3.93 3.15 -1.43
N LEU A 201 -4.20 4.23 -0.71
CA LEU A 201 -4.58 5.56 -1.24
C LEU A 201 -3.68 6.69 -0.71
N GLY A 202 -2.55 6.34 -0.10
CA GLY A 202 -1.64 7.31 0.49
C GLY A 202 -1.06 8.30 -0.52
N GLY A 203 -0.65 9.49 -0.07
CA GLY A 203 0.11 10.43 -0.91
C GLY A 203 -0.67 11.06 -2.06
N ASN A 204 -2.00 11.08 -2.00
CA ASN A 204 -2.87 11.65 -3.03
C ASN A 204 -3.39 13.06 -2.67
N GLY A 205 -3.25 13.47 -1.40
CA GLY A 205 -3.67 14.79 -0.93
C GLY A 205 -5.15 14.84 -0.50
N LEU A 206 -5.75 13.68 -0.23
CA LEU A 206 -7.15 13.57 0.19
C LEU A 206 -7.40 14.32 1.50
N GLY A 207 -8.42 15.19 1.50
CA GLY A 207 -8.83 15.98 2.66
C GLY A 207 -10.05 15.41 3.37
N THR A 208 -10.64 16.21 4.24
CA THR A 208 -11.88 15.87 4.97
C THR A 208 -13.08 15.67 4.03
N ASP A 209 -13.07 16.28 2.85
CA ASP A 209 -14.08 16.12 1.79
C ASP A 209 -14.14 14.69 1.20
N ALA A 210 -13.05 13.92 1.35
CA ALA A 210 -12.96 12.53 0.94
C ALA A 210 -13.51 11.53 1.99
N VAL A 211 -13.67 11.97 3.24
CA VAL A 211 -14.07 11.10 4.37
C VAL A 211 -15.38 10.35 4.08
N PRO A 212 -16.46 10.96 3.57
CA PRO A 212 -17.68 10.22 3.25
C PRO A 212 -17.46 9.04 2.28
N ALA A 213 -16.55 9.20 1.30
CA ALA A 213 -16.20 8.12 0.39
C ALA A 213 -15.37 7.03 1.08
N LEU A 214 -14.43 7.41 1.94
CA LEU A 214 -13.63 6.47 2.73
C LEU A 214 -14.48 5.65 3.72
N VAL A 215 -15.48 6.28 4.35
CA VAL A 215 -16.46 5.61 5.22
C VAL A 215 -17.23 4.54 4.44
N ARG A 216 -17.70 4.87 3.24
CA ARG A 216 -18.41 3.92 2.36
C ARG A 216 -17.52 2.74 1.95
N LEU A 217 -16.22 2.94 1.71
CA LEU A 217 -15.30 1.82 1.44
C LEU A 217 -15.25 0.81 2.59
N LEU A 218 -15.24 1.30 3.83
CA LEU A 218 -15.17 0.45 5.03
C LEU A 218 -16.51 -0.23 5.33
N ARG A 219 -17.61 0.53 5.31
CA ARG A 219 -18.94 0.04 5.72
C ARG A 219 -19.66 -0.73 4.63
N ASP A 220 -19.64 -0.24 3.39
CA ASP A 220 -20.42 -0.78 2.28
C ASP A 220 -19.55 -1.61 1.33
N GLY A 221 -18.30 -1.18 1.11
CA GLY A 221 -17.37 -1.83 0.19
C GLY A 221 -16.63 -3.05 0.77
N GLY A 222 -16.80 -3.31 2.07
CA GLY A 222 -16.17 -4.44 2.76
C GLY A 222 -14.65 -4.36 2.88
N VAL A 223 -14.02 -3.22 2.57
CA VAL A 223 -12.57 -3.05 2.66
C VAL A 223 -12.13 -3.11 4.12
N ARG A 224 -11.20 -4.01 4.45
CA ARG A 224 -10.72 -4.19 5.83
C ARG A 224 -9.31 -3.68 6.06
N GLU A 225 -8.50 -3.50 5.02
CA GLU A 225 -7.20 -2.85 5.15
C GLU A 225 -7.11 -1.60 4.28
N LEU A 226 -7.14 -0.44 4.94
CA LEU A 226 -7.18 0.87 4.30
C LEU A 226 -5.95 1.70 4.69
N TYR A 227 -5.09 1.96 3.71
CA TYR A 227 -3.83 2.67 3.91
C TYR A 227 -3.90 4.07 3.28
N LEU A 228 -3.95 5.09 4.13
CA LEU A 228 -4.19 6.50 3.80
C LEU A 228 -3.02 7.40 4.19
N ALA A 229 -1.82 6.83 4.35
CA ALA A 229 -0.65 7.57 4.80
C ALA A 229 -0.31 8.77 3.88
N VAL A 230 0.13 9.89 4.44
CA VAL A 230 0.50 11.10 3.69
C VAL A 230 -0.68 11.71 2.90
N ASN A 231 -1.83 11.84 3.54
CA ASN A 231 -2.95 12.65 3.06
C ASN A 231 -3.15 13.85 4.00
N ARG A 232 -4.30 14.53 3.94
CA ARG A 232 -4.60 15.79 4.66
C ARG A 232 -5.87 15.65 5.49
N LEU A 233 -6.06 14.49 6.13
CA LEU A 233 -7.31 14.14 6.82
C LEU A 233 -7.54 14.96 8.10
N GLY A 234 -6.46 15.25 8.86
CA GLY A 234 -6.55 15.95 10.14
C GLY A 234 -7.39 15.20 11.19
N ASP A 235 -7.71 15.89 12.28
CA ASP A 235 -8.50 15.34 13.38
C ASP A 235 -9.94 15.00 12.98
N ASP A 236 -10.59 15.86 12.18
CA ASP A 236 -11.95 15.63 11.69
C ASP A 236 -12.04 14.37 10.82
N GLY A 237 -11.04 14.16 9.95
CA GLY A 237 -10.98 12.95 9.13
C GLY A 237 -10.69 11.70 9.96
N ALA A 238 -9.84 11.79 10.98
CA ALA A 238 -9.63 10.70 11.92
C ALA A 238 -10.92 10.35 12.70
N ALA A 239 -11.69 11.36 13.11
CA ALA A 239 -12.96 11.17 13.82
C ALA A 239 -14.02 10.49 12.94
N GLY A 240 -14.18 10.91 11.69
CA GLY A 240 -15.12 10.27 10.75
C GLY A 240 -14.75 8.82 10.43
N LEU A 241 -13.45 8.51 10.31
CA LEU A 241 -12.99 7.13 10.16
C LEU A 241 -13.18 6.30 11.43
N ALA A 242 -12.97 6.89 12.61
CA ALA A 242 -13.21 6.23 13.90
C ALA A 242 -14.68 5.83 14.08
N GLU A 243 -15.62 6.70 13.71
CA GLU A 243 -17.05 6.37 13.70
C GLU A 243 -17.36 5.21 12.73
N ALA A 244 -16.72 5.21 11.56
CA ALA A 244 -16.92 4.17 10.56
C ALA A 244 -16.35 2.80 10.93
N VAL A 245 -15.41 2.71 11.87
CA VAL A 245 -14.84 1.41 12.28
C VAL A 245 -15.38 0.89 13.61
N ARG A 246 -16.14 1.69 14.36
CA ARG A 246 -16.59 1.35 15.72
C ARG A 246 -17.33 0.02 15.83
N ASP A 247 -18.15 -0.32 14.83
CA ASP A 247 -18.93 -1.58 14.79
C ASP A 247 -18.45 -2.53 13.69
N LEU A 248 -17.22 -2.33 13.21
CA LEU A 248 -16.53 -3.28 12.37
C LEU A 248 -15.63 -4.16 13.24
N ASP A 249 -15.12 -5.23 12.65
CA ASP A 249 -14.13 -6.09 13.29
C ASP A 249 -12.92 -6.21 12.39
N GLY A 250 -11.76 -6.24 13.04
CA GLY A 250 -10.48 -6.52 12.45
C GLY A 250 -9.95 -5.55 11.39
N VAL A 251 -10.34 -4.28 11.44
CA VAL A 251 -9.90 -3.28 10.46
C VAL A 251 -8.43 -2.90 10.69
N VAL A 252 -7.69 -2.77 9.59
CA VAL A 252 -6.32 -2.23 9.53
C VAL A 252 -6.41 -0.81 8.96
N LEU A 253 -6.03 0.18 9.77
CA LEU A 253 -5.97 1.59 9.36
C LEU A 253 -4.54 2.11 9.37
N GLY A 254 -4.05 2.52 8.20
CA GLY A 254 -2.80 3.25 8.04
C GLY A 254 -3.04 4.74 7.87
N LEU A 255 -2.73 5.55 8.88
CA LEU A 255 -3.02 6.99 8.93
C LEU A 255 -1.76 7.85 9.15
N GLY A 256 -0.57 7.30 8.99
CA GLY A 256 0.69 8.01 9.15
C GLY A 256 0.82 9.29 8.31
N GLY A 257 1.20 10.41 8.92
CA GLY A 257 1.46 11.67 8.19
C GLY A 257 0.20 12.36 7.63
N ASN A 258 -0.87 12.43 8.41
CA ASN A 258 -2.16 13.06 8.04
C ASN A 258 -2.47 14.36 8.80
N GLY A 259 -1.55 14.86 9.63
CA GLY A 259 -1.80 16.00 10.51
C GLY A 259 -2.78 15.70 11.64
N ILE A 260 -2.82 14.45 12.11
CA ILE A 260 -3.69 14.02 13.22
C ILE A 260 -3.02 14.39 14.55
N GLY A 261 -3.71 15.18 15.36
CA GLY A 261 -3.34 15.58 16.71
C GLY A 261 -4.10 14.83 17.81
N PRO A 262 -4.05 15.32 19.07
CA PRO A 262 -4.66 14.64 20.20
C PRO A 262 -6.17 14.41 20.09
N ALA A 263 -6.93 15.33 19.47
CA ALA A 263 -8.38 15.18 19.33
C ALA A 263 -8.75 14.03 18.38
N GLY A 264 -8.08 13.90 17.24
CA GLY A 264 -8.27 12.78 16.32
C GLY A 264 -7.80 11.46 16.93
N VAL A 265 -6.72 11.47 17.71
CA VAL A 265 -6.28 10.29 18.48
C VAL A 265 -7.33 9.87 19.51
N ALA A 266 -7.96 10.81 20.21
CA ALA A 266 -9.03 10.48 21.16
C ALA A 266 -10.23 9.81 20.48
N ALA A 267 -10.62 10.28 19.29
CA ALA A 267 -11.67 9.65 18.51
C ALA A 267 -11.28 8.22 18.09
N LEU A 268 -10.06 8.01 17.59
CA LEU A 268 -9.53 6.70 17.22
C LEU A 268 -9.41 5.75 18.43
N ALA A 269 -9.04 6.28 19.60
CA ALA A 269 -8.99 5.52 20.85
C ALA A 269 -10.38 4.97 21.22
N GLY A 270 -11.44 5.78 21.06
CA GLY A 270 -12.83 5.35 21.24
C GLY A 270 -13.35 4.34 20.19
N ALA A 271 -12.53 4.01 19.18
CA ALA A 271 -12.86 3.06 18.12
C ALA A 271 -11.91 1.87 18.05
N LEU A 272 -10.99 1.70 19.02
CA LEU A 272 -10.04 0.57 19.02
C LEU A 272 -10.74 -0.80 19.02
N GLY A 273 -12.00 -0.87 19.49
CA GLY A 273 -12.82 -2.08 19.48
C GLY A 273 -13.03 -2.70 18.09
N GLY A 274 -12.91 -1.93 17.01
CA GLY A 274 -13.02 -2.44 15.64
C GLY A 274 -11.69 -2.57 14.89
N LEU A 275 -10.56 -2.28 15.54
CA LEU A 275 -9.25 -2.20 14.91
C LEU A 275 -8.34 -3.37 15.31
N HIS A 276 -7.69 -3.99 14.32
CA HIS A 276 -6.54 -4.88 14.54
C HIS A 276 -5.20 -4.16 14.37
N THR A 277 -5.14 -3.15 13.52
CA THR A 277 -3.92 -2.36 13.30
C THR A 277 -4.25 -0.88 13.21
N LEU A 278 -3.48 -0.07 13.92
CA LEU A 278 -3.48 1.38 13.82
C LEU A 278 -2.04 1.88 13.62
N ASP A 279 -1.76 2.39 12.42
CA ASP A 279 -0.47 3.02 12.12
C ASP A 279 -0.63 4.54 12.03
N LEU A 280 -0.17 5.25 13.05
CA LEU A 280 -0.09 6.72 13.08
C LEU A 280 1.35 7.22 12.85
N GLY A 281 2.29 6.30 12.66
CA GLY A 281 3.70 6.57 12.58
C GLY A 281 4.08 7.31 11.30
N ARG A 282 5.24 7.95 11.32
CA ARG A 282 5.79 8.66 10.17
C ARG A 282 6.19 7.69 9.05
N PRO A 283 5.53 7.72 7.87
CA PRO A 283 5.92 6.87 6.75
C PRO A 283 7.18 7.43 6.06
N PRO A 284 7.98 6.58 5.38
CA PRO A 284 9.17 7.04 4.66
C PRO A 284 8.89 8.11 3.59
N SER A 285 7.69 8.08 3.00
CA SER A 285 7.26 9.00 1.94
C SER A 285 6.88 10.40 2.43
N GLU A 286 6.67 10.60 3.74
CA GLU A 286 6.10 11.85 4.30
C GLU A 286 6.85 13.09 3.81
N ARG A 287 8.17 13.15 3.99
CA ARG A 287 8.98 14.31 3.58
C ARG A 287 8.97 14.52 2.07
N ALA A 288 9.03 13.44 1.28
CA ALA A 288 9.11 13.52 -0.18
C ALA A 288 7.80 14.01 -0.82
N LEU A 289 6.68 13.74 -0.15
CA LEU A 289 5.34 14.10 -0.60
C LEU A 289 4.77 15.33 0.13
N GLY A 290 5.55 15.98 1.01
CA GLY A 290 5.08 17.14 1.77
C GLY A 290 3.96 16.81 2.76
N GLY A 291 3.95 15.60 3.31
CA GLY A 291 2.96 15.17 4.30
C GLY A 291 3.07 15.93 5.61
N THR A 292 1.94 16.14 6.26
CA THR A 292 1.86 16.78 7.58
C THR A 292 2.04 15.71 8.66
N PRO A 293 3.05 15.81 9.54
CA PRO A 293 3.27 14.79 10.56
C PRO A 293 2.08 14.69 11.52
N ASN A 294 1.80 13.49 12.02
CA ASN A 294 0.86 13.30 13.13
C ASN A 294 1.52 13.74 14.44
N THR A 295 0.78 14.41 15.31
CA THR A 295 1.22 14.97 16.59
C THR A 295 0.45 14.34 17.76
N VAL A 296 0.53 13.01 17.87
CA VAL A 296 -0.10 12.23 18.95
C VAL A 296 0.28 12.76 20.34
N GLY A 297 1.57 13.06 20.56
CA GLY A 297 2.07 13.62 21.81
C GLY A 297 1.91 12.69 23.04
N ASP A 298 2.33 13.18 24.21
CA ASP A 298 2.18 12.42 25.47
C ASP A 298 0.71 12.26 25.88
N GLU A 299 -0.16 13.22 25.54
CA GLU A 299 -1.59 13.21 25.83
C GLU A 299 -2.29 12.10 25.04
N GLY A 300 -2.17 12.10 23.71
CA GLY A 300 -2.78 11.05 22.89
C GLY A 300 -2.23 9.65 23.20
N ALA A 301 -0.95 9.54 23.60
CA ALA A 301 -0.40 8.28 24.07
C ALA A 301 -1.07 7.77 25.36
N ARG A 302 -1.45 8.66 26.29
CA ARG A 302 -2.22 8.26 27.49
C ARG A 302 -3.64 7.84 27.12
N THR A 303 -4.31 8.60 26.26
CA THR A 303 -5.67 8.25 25.79
C THR A 303 -5.69 6.89 25.11
N LEU A 304 -4.69 6.59 24.27
CA LEU A 304 -4.53 5.24 23.69
C LEU A 304 -4.26 4.20 24.76
N ALA A 305 -3.37 4.48 25.73
CA ALA A 305 -3.06 3.55 26.82
C ALA A 305 -4.30 3.17 27.65
N GLU A 306 -5.19 4.12 27.91
CA GLU A 306 -6.45 3.89 28.62
C GLU A 306 -7.46 3.04 27.82
N ALA A 307 -7.44 3.14 26.50
CA ALA A 307 -8.33 2.40 25.60
C ALA A 307 -7.81 1.01 25.18
N LEU A 308 -6.54 0.69 25.45
CA LEU A 308 -5.90 -0.57 25.05
C LEU A 308 -6.41 -1.81 25.81
N PRO A 309 -6.69 -1.77 27.13
CA PRO A 309 -7.24 -2.92 27.84
C PRO A 309 -8.57 -3.39 27.24
N GLY A 310 -8.68 -4.69 26.94
CA GLY A 310 -9.89 -5.28 26.33
C GLY A 310 -10.05 -5.04 24.83
N SER A 311 -9.23 -4.17 24.21
CA SER A 311 -9.24 -3.94 22.77
C SER A 311 -8.66 -5.13 21.98
N PRO A 312 -9.16 -5.41 20.76
CA PRO A 312 -8.60 -6.41 19.86
C PRO A 312 -7.32 -5.97 19.15
N LEU A 313 -6.85 -4.73 19.36
CA LEU A 313 -5.71 -4.16 18.65
C LEU A 313 -4.43 -5.00 18.85
N ARG A 314 -3.83 -5.41 17.74
CA ARG A 314 -2.59 -6.21 17.69
C ARG A 314 -1.36 -5.37 17.35
N ARG A 315 -1.54 -4.34 16.53
CA ARG A 315 -0.43 -3.50 16.04
C ARG A 315 -0.72 -2.02 16.23
N LEU A 316 0.19 -1.35 16.91
CA LEU A 316 0.17 0.10 17.09
C LEU A 316 1.53 0.71 16.70
N ASP A 317 1.54 1.62 15.73
CA ASP A 317 2.74 2.34 15.33
C ASP A 317 2.61 3.83 15.63
N LEU A 318 3.50 4.33 16.48
CA LEU A 318 3.56 5.73 16.93
C LEU A 318 4.95 6.33 16.65
N ARG A 319 5.71 5.80 15.68
CA ARG A 319 7.05 6.33 15.39
C ARG A 319 6.97 7.77 14.92
N GLN A 320 7.77 8.63 15.57
CA GLN A 320 7.89 10.06 15.23
C GLN A 320 6.57 10.84 15.28
N THR A 321 5.75 10.58 16.29
CA THR A 321 4.45 11.26 16.52
C THR A 321 4.47 12.23 17.70
N GLY A 322 5.66 12.60 18.19
CA GLY A 322 5.82 13.47 19.37
C GLY A 322 5.65 12.77 20.73
N VAL A 323 5.43 11.46 20.77
CA VAL A 323 5.39 10.68 22.02
C VAL A 323 6.78 10.67 22.67
N THR A 324 6.86 11.13 23.92
CA THR A 324 8.08 11.11 24.73
C THR A 324 8.11 9.91 25.67
N SER A 325 9.15 9.81 26.51
CA SER A 325 9.21 8.78 27.55
C SER A 325 8.11 8.89 28.61
N ARG A 326 7.43 10.04 28.75
CA ARG A 326 6.29 10.17 29.69
C ARG A 326 5.04 9.48 29.14
N GLY A 327 4.63 9.77 27.91
CA GLY A 327 3.53 9.07 27.25
C GLY A 327 3.81 7.58 27.06
N ALA A 328 5.04 7.23 26.66
CA ALA A 328 5.45 5.84 26.48
C ALA A 328 5.36 4.98 27.75
N LYS A 329 5.52 5.57 28.95
CA LYS A 329 5.34 4.85 30.22
C LYS A 329 3.88 4.47 30.47
N ALA A 330 2.91 5.28 30.04
CA ALA A 330 1.50 4.92 30.13
C ALA A 330 1.19 3.72 29.22
N LEU A 331 1.71 3.72 27.99
CA LEU A 331 1.58 2.59 27.07
C LEU A 331 2.26 1.32 27.62
N LEU A 332 3.44 1.44 28.23
CA LEU A 332 4.11 0.31 28.89
C LEU A 332 3.23 -0.26 30.01
N ALA A 333 2.70 0.59 30.90
CA ALA A 333 1.83 0.15 32.00
C ALA A 333 0.57 -0.56 31.48
N ALA A 334 -0.03 -0.07 30.40
CA ALA A 334 -1.17 -0.74 29.76
C ALA A 334 -0.79 -2.13 29.23
N VAL A 335 0.35 -2.24 28.52
CA VAL A 335 0.83 -3.53 27.99
C VAL A 335 1.15 -4.52 29.12
N GLU A 336 1.81 -4.07 30.19
CA GLU A 336 2.08 -4.88 31.39
C GLU A 336 0.80 -5.31 32.12
N GLY A 337 -0.25 -4.50 32.07
CA GLY A 337 -1.58 -4.80 32.61
C GLY A 337 -2.40 -5.80 31.78
N GLY A 338 -1.91 -6.20 30.61
CA GLY A 338 -2.56 -7.18 29.73
C GLY A 338 -3.30 -6.52 28.56
N THR A 339 -2.77 -6.72 27.35
CA THR A 339 -3.36 -6.28 26.08
C THR A 339 -3.23 -7.38 25.03
N ARG A 340 -3.87 -7.21 23.86
CA ARG A 340 -3.66 -8.08 22.69
C ARG A 340 -2.54 -7.59 21.76
N LEU A 341 -1.78 -6.56 22.16
CA LEU A 341 -0.72 -6.03 21.33
C LEU A 341 0.39 -7.06 21.12
N GLU A 342 0.73 -7.24 19.86
CA GLU A 342 1.86 -8.05 19.37
C GLU A 342 3.00 -7.13 18.91
N PHE A 343 2.67 -5.88 18.52
CA PHE A 343 3.63 -4.89 18.05
C PHE A 343 3.28 -3.48 18.54
N LEU A 344 4.25 -2.82 19.17
CA LEU A 344 4.20 -1.39 19.50
C LEU A 344 5.53 -0.72 19.08
N ALA A 345 5.46 0.20 18.11
CA ALA A 345 6.62 0.96 17.68
C ALA A 345 6.59 2.40 18.19
N LEU A 346 7.72 2.85 18.74
CA LEU A 346 7.91 4.18 19.31
C LEU A 346 9.10 4.90 18.68
N GLY A 347 8.97 6.23 18.54
CA GLY A 347 9.98 7.10 17.94
C GLY A 347 11.32 7.14 18.68
N ALA A 348 12.35 7.70 18.05
CA ALA A 348 13.71 7.74 18.60
C ALA A 348 13.82 8.49 19.95
N GLY A 349 12.89 9.42 20.23
CA GLY A 349 12.85 10.21 21.47
C GLY A 349 12.42 9.46 22.75
N VAL A 350 12.06 8.17 22.65
CA VAL A 350 11.70 7.35 23.82
C VAL A 350 12.92 6.58 24.33
N ALA A 351 13.14 6.61 25.66
CA ALA A 351 14.26 5.95 26.32
C ALA A 351 14.32 4.44 25.99
N ARG A 352 15.52 3.93 25.70
CA ARG A 352 15.76 2.51 25.36
C ARG A 352 15.21 1.55 26.41
N ARG A 353 15.29 1.91 27.70
CA ARG A 353 14.75 1.09 28.80
C ARG A 353 13.24 0.87 28.67
N VAL A 354 12.48 1.91 28.33
CA VAL A 354 11.02 1.81 28.14
C VAL A 354 10.69 0.92 26.94
N LYS A 355 11.38 1.12 25.82
CA LYS A 355 11.21 0.27 24.62
C LYS A 355 11.51 -1.20 24.88
N ARG A 356 12.55 -1.50 25.67
CA ARG A 356 12.87 -2.88 26.07
C ARG A 356 11.79 -3.48 26.99
N GLY A 357 11.26 -2.69 27.92
CA GLY A 357 10.14 -3.13 28.76
C GLY A 357 8.92 -3.51 27.93
N ILE A 358 8.55 -2.66 26.96
CA ILE A 358 7.45 -2.95 26.03
C ILE A 358 7.75 -4.22 25.25
N ALA A 359 8.91 -4.33 24.62
CA ALA A 359 9.27 -5.50 23.82
C ALA A 359 9.28 -6.81 24.62
N ALA A 360 9.63 -6.76 25.91
CA ALA A 360 9.61 -7.92 26.79
C ALA A 360 8.19 -8.35 27.20
N ALA A 361 7.23 -7.42 27.20
CA ALA A 361 5.83 -7.68 27.55
C ALA A 361 4.98 -8.08 26.33
N LEU A 362 5.38 -7.69 25.11
CA LEU A 362 4.69 -8.09 23.88
C LEU A 362 4.97 -9.54 23.51
N HIS A 363 4.02 -10.17 22.83
CA HIS A 363 4.13 -11.53 22.30
C HIS A 363 4.05 -11.42 20.77
N PRO A 364 5.18 -11.18 20.06
CA PRO A 364 5.14 -10.81 18.66
C PRO A 364 4.63 -11.96 17.79
N ALA A 365 3.59 -11.73 16.99
CA ALA A 365 3.13 -12.67 15.99
C ALA A 365 2.90 -12.00 14.61
N SER A 366 2.91 -12.86 13.61
CA SER A 366 2.71 -12.67 12.16
C SER A 366 3.52 -11.56 11.45
N GLY A 367 4.20 -11.98 10.37
CA GLY A 367 4.81 -11.06 9.41
C GLY A 367 3.74 -10.37 8.53
N PRO A 368 4.16 -9.44 7.65
CA PRO A 368 3.23 -8.76 6.76
C PRO A 368 2.47 -9.75 5.86
N HIS A 369 1.26 -9.35 5.42
CA HIS A 369 0.42 -10.15 4.53
C HIS A 369 1.20 -10.64 3.29
N PRO A 370 0.99 -11.88 2.78
CA PRO A 370 1.57 -12.40 1.55
C PRO A 370 1.71 -11.38 0.41
N ASP A 371 0.66 -10.69 -0.03
CA ASP A 371 0.79 -9.75 -1.15
C ASP A 371 1.69 -8.54 -0.85
N ILE A 372 1.81 -8.12 0.41
CA ILE A 372 2.76 -7.06 0.83
C ILE A 372 4.19 -7.61 0.80
N ARG A 373 4.40 -8.87 1.20
CA ARG A 373 5.71 -9.55 1.07
C ARG A 373 6.07 -9.77 -0.40
N ALA A 374 5.08 -10.09 -1.24
CA ALA A 374 5.26 -10.39 -2.65
C ALA A 374 5.86 -9.21 -3.44
N ILE A 375 5.74 -7.98 -2.96
CA ILE A 375 6.34 -6.79 -3.61
C ILE A 375 7.63 -6.29 -2.95
N ALA A 376 8.17 -7.02 -1.97
CA ALA A 376 9.44 -6.66 -1.35
C ALA A 376 10.57 -6.89 -2.36
N SER A 377 11.07 -5.80 -2.94
CA SER A 377 12.19 -5.87 -3.88
C SER A 377 13.52 -6.10 -3.16
N VAL A 378 14.40 -6.89 -3.78
CA VAL A 378 15.80 -7.08 -3.35
C VAL A 378 16.67 -5.88 -3.70
N TYR A 379 16.22 -5.03 -4.64
CA TYR A 379 16.94 -3.84 -5.09
C TYR A 379 16.51 -2.61 -4.28
N ARG A 380 17.47 -1.96 -3.58
CA ARG A 380 17.22 -0.81 -2.69
C ARG A 380 17.13 0.54 -3.37
#